data_AF-A0A2N3CM76-F1
#
_entry.id   AF-A0A2N3CM76-F1
#
_cell.length_a   1.000
_cell.length_b   1.000
_cell.length_c   1.000
_cell.angle_alpha   90.00
_cell.angle_beta   90.00
_cell.angle_gamma   90.00
#
_symmetry.space_group_name_H-M   'P 1'
#
loop_
_entity.id
_entity.type
_entity.pdbx_description
1 polymer ?
#
loop_
_entity_poly.entity_id
_entity_poly.type
_entity_poly.pdbx_seq_one_letter_code
_entity_poly.pdbx_strand_id
1 'polypeptide(L)'
;MTEPLYRDAYLAEAPGRVTGHTPEGGIVLDASVFYPTGGGQPGDSGWLDWAGGSLSVATTVKGEGAAVVLVPGEPVPLPPVGAEVFQRLDWGRRHRHMRVHTALHLLSVVIPLPVTGGQIGAEKGRLDFDMPEAPEDRDALEAALNDLVARDLSVCGGTHVASTGEIGRLVFGKIEKKGRQNRRVSLHLAD
;
A
#
# COMPACT_ATOMS: atom_id res chain seq x y z
N MET A 1 21.89 1.80 3.24
CA MET A 1 20.65 1.30 3.89
C MET A 1 19.77 2.52 4.14
N THR A 2 18.50 2.47 3.76
CA THR A 2 17.55 3.55 4.04
C THR A 2 16.78 3.22 5.32
N GLU A 3 16.68 4.17 6.24
CA GLU A 3 15.81 4.06 7.42
C GLU A 3 14.34 4.07 6.98
N PRO A 4 13.56 3.02 7.31
CA PRO A 4 12.20 2.87 6.83
C PRO A 4 11.18 3.59 7.72
N LEU A 5 11.14 4.93 7.62
CA LEU A 5 10.21 5.77 8.40
C LEU A 5 8.73 5.40 8.15
N TYR A 6 8.41 4.86 6.97
CA TYR A 6 7.08 4.33 6.62
C TYR A 6 6.57 3.20 7.55
N ARG A 7 7.38 2.70 8.48
CA ARG A 7 6.93 1.79 9.56
C ARG A 7 6.00 2.49 10.55
N ASP A 8 6.12 3.81 10.70
CA ASP A 8 5.03 4.62 11.23
C ASP A 8 4.06 4.91 10.07
N ALA A 9 2.93 4.21 10.06
CA ALA A 9 1.99 4.25 8.94
C ALA A 9 1.35 5.63 8.74
N TYR A 10 1.32 6.47 9.79
CA TYR A 10 0.70 7.80 9.77
C TYR A 10 1.72 8.95 9.61
N LEU A 11 3.01 8.64 9.58
CA LEU A 11 4.04 9.62 9.23
C LEU A 11 4.03 9.88 7.72
N ALA A 12 3.37 10.97 7.33
CA ALA A 12 3.19 11.35 5.92
C ALA A 12 4.30 12.27 5.37
N GLU A 13 5.06 12.90 6.25
CA GLU A 13 6.07 13.90 5.89
C GLU A 13 7.28 13.78 6.81
N ALA A 14 8.48 14.00 6.26
CA ALA A 14 9.73 13.98 7.03
C ALA A 14 10.87 14.69 6.29
N PRO A 15 11.87 15.25 7.00
CA PRO A 15 13.14 15.59 6.38
C PRO A 15 13.87 14.32 5.91
N GLY A 16 14.88 14.50 5.05
CA GLY A 16 15.81 13.45 4.65
C GLY A 16 16.97 14.03 3.87
N ARG A 17 17.95 13.19 3.58
CA ARG A 17 19.15 13.57 2.82
C ARG A 17 19.38 12.63 1.66
N VAL A 18 19.69 13.20 0.49
CA VAL A 18 20.02 12.40 -0.70
C VAL A 18 21.36 11.70 -0.50
N THR A 19 21.36 10.37 -0.59
CA THR A 19 22.58 9.54 -0.42
C THR A 19 23.13 9.04 -1.74
N GLY A 20 22.33 9.00 -2.79
CA GLY A 20 22.77 8.58 -4.12
C GLY A 20 21.65 8.60 -5.15
N HIS A 21 22.05 8.34 -6.39
CA HIS A 21 21.14 8.13 -7.51
C HIS A 21 21.39 6.75 -8.12
N THR A 22 20.34 6.08 -8.60
CA THR A 22 20.50 4.88 -9.42
C THR A 22 20.84 5.25 -10.86
N PRO A 23 21.41 4.34 -11.67
CA PRO A 23 21.69 4.59 -13.09
C PRO A 23 20.45 4.99 -13.91
N GLU A 24 19.27 4.54 -13.49
CA GLU A 24 17.98 4.82 -14.12
C GLU A 24 17.35 6.15 -13.65
N GLY A 25 18.05 6.92 -12.80
CA GLY A 25 17.57 8.21 -12.30
C GLY A 25 16.70 8.11 -11.04
N GLY A 26 16.70 6.97 -10.34
CA GLY A 26 16.05 6.84 -9.04
C GLY A 26 16.81 7.57 -7.94
N ILE A 27 16.10 8.13 -6.96
CA ILE A 27 16.68 8.87 -5.83
C ILE A 27 16.69 7.98 -4.59
N VAL A 28 17.82 7.91 -3.90
CA VAL A 28 17.96 7.17 -2.63
C VAL A 28 18.19 8.14 -1.49
N LEU A 29 17.40 8.01 -0.44
CA LEU A 29 17.50 8.82 0.77
C LEU A 29 18.08 8.00 1.93
N ASP A 30 18.63 8.69 2.92
CA ASP A 30 19.08 8.09 4.18
C ASP A 30 17.91 7.56 5.02
N ALA A 31 16.76 8.23 4.99
CA ALA A 31 15.50 7.85 5.62
C ALA A 31 14.32 8.15 4.69
N SER A 32 13.26 7.33 4.70
CA SER A 32 12.13 7.49 3.78
C SER A 32 10.76 7.17 4.38
N VAL A 33 9.81 8.10 4.20
CA VAL A 33 8.37 7.92 4.49
C VAL A 33 7.64 7.14 3.39
N PHE A 34 8.29 6.94 2.23
CA PHE A 34 7.71 6.22 1.09
C PHE A 34 7.88 4.71 1.27
N TYR A 35 6.79 3.97 1.18
CA TYR A 35 6.79 2.51 1.17
C TYR A 35 7.17 2.04 -0.24
N PRO A 36 8.22 1.20 -0.38
CA PRO A 36 8.56 0.62 -1.67
C PRO A 36 7.59 -0.52 -2.01
N THR A 37 7.23 -0.63 -3.29
CA THR A 37 6.34 -1.68 -3.82
C THR A 37 6.65 -3.07 -3.22
N GLY A 38 5.63 -3.76 -2.71
CA GLY A 38 5.79 -5.04 -2.03
C GLY A 38 4.47 -5.64 -1.56
N GLY A 39 4.40 -6.96 -1.41
CA GLY A 39 3.21 -7.65 -0.86
C GLY A 39 1.91 -7.42 -1.64
N GLY A 40 1.99 -7.04 -2.93
CA GLY A 40 0.84 -6.65 -3.74
C GLY A 40 0.39 -5.19 -3.56
N GLN A 41 1.01 -4.44 -2.64
CA GLN A 41 0.82 -3.00 -2.47
C GLN A 41 1.73 -2.20 -3.43
N PRO A 42 1.17 -1.29 -4.24
CA PRO A 42 1.96 -0.35 -5.03
C PRO A 42 2.80 0.54 -4.12
N GLY A 43 4.00 0.91 -4.57
CA GLY A 43 4.79 1.91 -3.90
C GLY A 43 4.10 3.27 -3.85
N ASP A 44 4.47 4.09 -2.87
CA ASP A 44 3.87 5.41 -2.77
C ASP A 44 4.40 6.37 -3.80
N SER A 45 3.53 7.33 -4.07
CA SER A 45 3.78 8.56 -4.81
C SER A 45 3.76 9.74 -3.85
N GLY A 46 4.25 10.89 -4.31
CA GLY A 46 4.30 12.11 -3.51
C GLY A 46 5.28 13.12 -4.10
N TRP A 47 5.95 13.87 -3.22
CA TRP A 47 6.84 14.95 -3.60
C TRP A 47 8.10 15.00 -2.74
N LEU A 48 9.18 15.49 -3.36
CA LEU A 48 10.40 15.94 -2.68
C LEU A 48 10.59 17.43 -2.94
N ASP A 49 10.83 18.20 -1.88
CA ASP A 49 11.12 19.63 -1.94
C ASP A 49 12.54 19.87 -1.42
N TRP A 50 13.32 20.73 -2.07
CA TRP A 50 14.66 21.16 -1.62
C TRP A 50 14.96 22.59 -2.06
N ALA A 51 16.09 23.14 -1.62
CA ALA A 51 16.47 24.53 -1.94
C ALA A 51 16.53 24.83 -3.45
N GLY A 52 16.76 23.82 -4.29
CA GLY A 52 16.86 23.94 -5.74
C GLY A 52 15.58 23.64 -6.51
N GLY A 53 14.49 23.25 -5.85
CA GLY A 53 13.22 22.96 -6.54
C GLY A 53 12.34 21.94 -5.84
N SER A 54 11.38 21.43 -6.60
CA SER A 54 10.46 20.37 -6.19
C SER A 54 10.36 19.33 -7.30
N LEU A 55 10.12 18.08 -6.93
CA LEU A 55 9.99 16.94 -7.84
C LEU A 55 8.84 16.06 -7.38
N SER A 56 8.03 15.58 -8.34
CA SER A 56 7.06 14.53 -8.09
C SER A 56 7.73 13.17 -8.07
N VAL A 57 7.30 12.31 -7.15
CA VAL A 57 7.67 10.89 -7.08
C VAL A 57 6.48 10.10 -7.61
N ALA A 58 6.65 9.40 -8.73
CA ALA A 58 5.56 8.62 -9.33
C ALA A 58 5.33 7.29 -8.61
N THR A 59 6.41 6.66 -8.15
CA THR A 59 6.35 5.41 -7.39
C THR A 59 7.63 5.21 -6.60
N THR A 60 7.61 4.23 -5.71
CA THR A 60 8.76 3.84 -4.91
C THR A 60 9.00 2.34 -5.02
N VAL A 61 10.25 1.94 -5.20
CA VAL A 61 10.65 0.53 -5.40
C VAL A 61 11.80 0.15 -4.46
N LYS A 62 11.98 -1.16 -4.26
CA LYS A 62 13.10 -1.68 -3.46
C LYS A 62 14.38 -1.60 -4.30
N GLY A 63 15.42 -1.00 -3.74
CA GLY A 63 16.77 -1.05 -4.29
C GLY A 63 17.64 -2.12 -3.61
N GLU A 64 18.92 -2.14 -3.96
CA GLU A 64 19.92 -2.98 -3.31
C GLU A 64 20.10 -2.60 -1.83
N GLY A 65 20.48 -3.56 -0.98
CA GLY A 65 20.90 -3.25 0.39
C GLY A 65 19.89 -2.49 1.25
N ALA A 66 18.62 -2.91 1.20
CA ALA A 66 17.48 -2.27 1.88
C ALA A 66 17.27 -0.79 1.50
N ALA A 67 17.79 -0.35 0.35
CA ALA A 67 17.51 0.98 -0.17
C ALA A 67 16.04 1.11 -0.59
N VAL A 68 15.48 2.30 -0.36
CA VAL A 68 14.18 2.72 -0.88
C VAL A 68 14.46 3.68 -2.02
N VAL A 69 14.09 3.30 -3.24
CA VAL A 69 14.36 4.08 -4.46
C VAL A 69 13.09 4.83 -4.86
N LEU A 70 13.15 6.15 -4.79
CA LEU A 70 12.08 7.05 -5.23
C LEU A 70 12.24 7.28 -6.73
N VAL A 71 11.20 6.97 -7.51
CA VAL A 71 11.22 7.11 -8.97
C VAL A 71 10.60 8.47 -9.34
N PRO A 72 11.36 9.40 -9.96
CA PRO A 72 10.82 10.67 -10.45
C PRO A 72 9.61 10.48 -11.37
N GLY A 73 8.61 11.34 -11.26
CA GLY A 73 7.44 11.32 -12.14
C GLY A 73 7.67 11.99 -13.50
N GLU A 74 8.67 12.86 -13.59
CA GLU A 74 9.02 13.60 -14.79
C GLU A 74 10.55 13.71 -14.93
N PRO A 75 11.07 13.84 -16.17
CA PRO A 75 12.50 14.05 -16.40
C PRO A 75 12.89 15.49 -16.03
N VAL A 76 13.13 15.74 -14.75
CA VAL A 76 13.56 17.03 -14.19
C VAL A 76 14.93 16.89 -13.50
N PRO A 77 15.66 18.00 -13.27
CA PRO A 77 16.90 17.96 -12.50
C PRO A 77 16.69 17.33 -11.12
N LEU A 78 17.51 16.33 -10.79
CA LEU A 78 17.46 15.65 -9.50
C LEU A 78 18.12 16.49 -8.40
N PRO A 79 17.66 16.38 -7.13
CA PRO A 79 18.39 16.97 -6.01
C PRO A 79 19.81 16.38 -5.95
N PRO A 80 20.87 17.19 -5.74
CA PRO A 80 22.23 16.67 -5.73
C PRO A 80 22.47 15.74 -4.53
N VAL A 81 23.42 14.81 -4.66
CA VAL A 81 23.84 13.97 -3.53
C VAL A 81 24.32 14.85 -2.38
N GLY A 82 23.83 14.58 -1.18
CA GLY A 82 24.08 15.37 0.02
C GLY A 82 23.09 16.51 0.25
N ALA A 83 22.15 16.78 -0.67
CA ALA A 83 21.09 17.76 -0.45
C ALA A 83 20.13 17.32 0.65
N GLU A 84 19.75 18.29 1.48
CA GLU A 84 18.61 18.17 2.38
C GLU A 84 17.31 18.31 1.57
N VAL A 85 16.40 17.37 1.78
CA VAL A 85 15.09 17.32 1.14
C VAL A 85 14.00 17.22 2.19
N PHE A 86 12.82 17.73 1.87
CA PHE A 86 11.60 17.49 2.61
C PHE A 86 10.69 16.57 1.80
N GLN A 87 10.26 15.47 2.41
CA GLN A 87 9.48 14.40 1.79
C GLN A 87 8.01 14.57 2.14
N ARG A 88 7.11 14.43 1.17
CA ARG A 88 5.65 14.45 1.40
C ARG A 88 4.97 13.36 0.60
N LEU A 89 4.21 12.49 1.26
CA LEU A 89 3.40 11.48 0.58
C LEU A 89 2.18 12.10 -0.10
N ASP A 90 1.71 11.46 -1.17
CA ASP A 90 0.30 11.53 -1.54
C ASP A 90 -0.50 10.77 -0.48
N TRP A 91 -0.86 11.47 0.59
CA TRP A 91 -1.55 10.89 1.74
C TRP A 91 -2.91 10.30 1.37
N GLY A 92 -3.65 10.96 0.46
CA GLY A 92 -4.95 10.48 0.00
C GLY A 92 -4.84 9.09 -0.63
N ARG A 93 -3.80 8.87 -1.45
CA ARG A 93 -3.52 7.56 -2.06
C ARG A 93 -2.98 6.55 -1.04
N ARG A 94 -2.04 6.95 -0.18
CA ARG A 94 -1.47 6.07 0.87
C ARG A 94 -2.55 5.56 1.81
N HIS A 95 -3.39 6.45 2.34
CA HIS A 95 -4.46 6.09 3.27
C HIS A 95 -5.47 5.13 2.64
N ARG A 96 -5.83 5.37 1.38
CA ARG A 96 -6.66 4.44 0.60
C ARG A 96 -6.03 3.05 0.44
N HIS A 97 -4.72 2.96 0.18
CA HIS A 97 -4.03 1.67 0.18
C HIS A 97 -4.08 0.99 1.55
N MET A 98 -3.87 1.74 2.64
CA MET A 98 -3.94 1.21 4.01
C MET A 98 -5.33 0.62 4.30
N ARG A 99 -6.40 1.33 3.92
CA ARG A 99 -7.80 0.88 4.06
C ARG A 99 -8.03 -0.44 3.32
N VAL A 100 -7.64 -0.51 2.04
CA VAL A 100 -7.80 -1.73 1.23
C VAL A 100 -6.94 -2.86 1.78
N HIS A 101 -5.69 -2.59 2.17
CA HIS A 101 -4.79 -3.61 2.70
C HIS A 101 -5.34 -4.23 3.99
N THR A 102 -5.83 -3.41 4.94
CA THR A 102 -6.48 -3.92 6.15
C THR A 102 -7.77 -4.69 5.81
N ALA A 103 -8.57 -4.22 4.84
CA ALA A 103 -9.76 -4.94 4.38
C ALA A 103 -9.45 -6.34 3.83
N LEU A 104 -8.33 -6.52 3.12
CA LEU A 104 -7.90 -7.83 2.62
C LEU A 104 -7.51 -8.78 3.76
N HIS A 105 -6.96 -8.29 4.87
CA HIS A 105 -6.74 -9.13 6.05
C HIS A 105 -8.06 -9.58 6.66
N LEU A 106 -9.04 -8.68 6.80
CA LEU A 106 -10.38 -9.07 7.25
C LEU A 106 -11.05 -10.07 6.30
N LEU A 107 -10.84 -9.94 4.99
CA LEU A 107 -11.30 -10.92 4.01
C LEU A 107 -10.75 -12.32 4.28
N SER A 108 -9.48 -12.42 4.69
CA SER A 108 -8.84 -13.69 5.06
C SER A 108 -9.38 -14.27 6.37
N VAL A 109 -10.03 -13.46 7.21
CA VAL A 109 -10.74 -13.93 8.41
C VAL A 109 -12.10 -14.53 8.04
N VAL A 110 -12.88 -13.84 7.20
CA VAL A 110 -14.23 -14.30 6.81
C VAL A 110 -14.18 -15.45 5.79
N ILE A 111 -13.10 -15.58 5.03
CA ILE A 111 -12.79 -16.71 4.15
C ILE A 111 -11.53 -17.39 4.68
N PRO A 112 -11.65 -18.35 5.61
CA PRO A 112 -10.51 -18.98 6.30
C PRO A 112 -9.86 -20.07 5.43
N LEU A 113 -9.53 -19.73 4.18
CA LEU A 113 -8.83 -20.58 3.23
C LEU A 113 -7.43 -20.01 2.93
N PRO A 114 -6.47 -20.84 2.49
CA PRO A 114 -5.14 -20.36 2.17
C PRO A 114 -5.14 -19.27 1.09
N VAL A 115 -4.48 -18.15 1.38
CA VAL A 115 -4.23 -17.08 0.39
C VAL A 115 -3.03 -17.46 -0.46
N THR A 116 -3.22 -17.45 -1.78
CA THR A 116 -2.21 -17.80 -2.80
C THR A 116 -1.70 -16.58 -3.57
N GLY A 117 -2.36 -15.43 -3.42
CA GLY A 117 -1.95 -14.17 -4.04
C GLY A 117 -2.83 -13.00 -3.61
N GLY A 118 -2.34 -11.79 -3.81
CA GLY A 118 -3.06 -10.57 -3.46
C GLY A 118 -2.63 -9.38 -4.30
N GLN A 119 -3.54 -8.43 -4.49
CA GLN A 119 -3.22 -7.13 -5.08
C GLN A 119 -4.06 -6.05 -4.43
N ILE A 120 -3.40 -4.95 -4.08
CA ILE A 120 -3.99 -3.76 -3.49
C ILE A 120 -4.02 -2.65 -4.54
N GLY A 121 -5.08 -1.85 -4.51
CA GLY A 121 -5.22 -0.61 -5.24
C GLY A 121 -5.90 0.43 -4.35
N ALA A 122 -6.05 1.67 -4.84
CA ALA A 122 -6.60 2.77 -4.04
C ALA A 122 -8.10 2.61 -3.74
N GLU A 123 -8.86 1.99 -4.64
CA GLU A 123 -10.33 1.88 -4.48
C GLU A 123 -10.80 0.43 -4.30
N LYS A 124 -9.95 -0.53 -4.67
CA LYS A 124 -10.28 -1.95 -4.69
C LYS A 124 -9.05 -2.79 -4.43
N GLY A 125 -9.29 -3.97 -3.86
CA GLY A 125 -8.28 -4.99 -3.67
C GLY A 125 -8.82 -6.36 -4.03
N ARG A 126 -7.94 -7.35 -4.02
CA ARG A 126 -8.33 -8.75 -4.19
C ARG A 126 -7.39 -9.69 -3.46
N LEU A 127 -7.93 -10.84 -3.11
CA LEU A 127 -7.16 -12.02 -2.72
C LEU A 127 -7.52 -13.20 -3.62
N ASP A 128 -6.51 -14.01 -3.91
CA ASP A 128 -6.66 -15.30 -4.58
C ASP A 128 -6.55 -16.39 -3.52
N PHE A 129 -7.57 -17.24 -3.40
CA PHE A 129 -7.64 -18.31 -2.42
C PHE A 129 -7.48 -19.68 -3.07
N ASP A 130 -6.87 -20.63 -2.35
CA ASP A 130 -7.03 -22.06 -2.60
C ASP A 130 -8.46 -22.46 -2.21
N MET A 131 -9.34 -22.39 -3.20
CA MET A 131 -10.80 -22.41 -3.08
C MET A 131 -11.38 -23.11 -4.32
N PRO A 132 -11.54 -24.45 -4.28
CA PRO A 132 -12.09 -25.22 -5.40
C PRO A 132 -13.55 -24.83 -5.69
N GLU A 133 -14.34 -24.59 -4.66
CA GLU A 133 -15.77 -24.29 -4.72
C GLU A 133 -16.04 -22.86 -4.25
N ALA A 134 -16.99 -22.17 -4.89
CA ALA A 134 -17.33 -20.82 -4.46
C ALA A 134 -18.08 -20.87 -3.11
N PRO A 135 -17.98 -19.83 -2.28
CA PRO A 135 -18.85 -19.71 -1.12
C PRO A 135 -20.32 -19.71 -1.55
N GLU A 136 -21.16 -20.40 -0.79
CA GLU A 136 -22.60 -20.53 -1.07
C GLU A 136 -23.34 -19.21 -0.83
N ASP A 137 -22.96 -18.47 0.22
CA ASP A 137 -23.62 -17.24 0.63
C ASP A 137 -22.64 -16.05 0.65
N ARG A 138 -22.63 -15.32 -0.46
CA ARG A 138 -21.82 -14.09 -0.61
C ARG A 138 -22.31 -12.96 0.29
N ASP A 139 -23.62 -12.85 0.50
CA ASP A 139 -24.21 -11.74 1.23
C ASP A 139 -23.91 -11.88 2.72
N ALA A 140 -23.92 -13.10 3.25
CA ALA A 140 -23.45 -13.39 4.61
C ALA A 140 -21.97 -13.05 4.80
N LEU A 141 -21.11 -13.31 3.81
CA LEU A 141 -19.68 -12.93 3.88
C LEU A 141 -19.49 -11.41 3.88
N GLU A 142 -20.24 -10.67 3.06
CA GLU A 142 -20.22 -9.21 3.06
C GLU A 142 -20.71 -8.63 4.38
N ALA A 143 -21.78 -9.19 4.94
CA ALA A 143 -22.30 -8.79 6.25
C ALA A 143 -21.28 -9.05 7.37
N ALA A 144 -20.66 -10.23 7.40
CA ALA A 144 -19.62 -10.57 8.38
C ALA A 144 -18.40 -9.66 8.26
N LEU A 145 -17.99 -9.30 7.04
CA LEU A 145 -16.87 -8.39 6.82
C LEU A 145 -17.17 -6.98 7.34
N ASN A 146 -18.37 -6.45 7.06
CA ASN A 146 -18.76 -5.13 7.56
C ASN A 146 -19.04 -5.13 9.08
N ASP A 147 -19.44 -6.26 9.68
CA ASP A 147 -19.50 -6.39 11.14
C ASP A 147 -18.12 -6.23 11.78
N LEU A 148 -17.08 -6.85 11.22
CA LEU A 148 -15.69 -6.68 11.68
C LEU A 148 -15.18 -5.24 11.54
N VAL A 149 -15.60 -4.52 10.49
CA VAL A 149 -15.34 -3.09 10.33
C VAL A 149 -16.03 -2.29 11.43
N ALA A 150 -17.33 -2.54 11.66
CA ALA A 150 -18.14 -1.82 12.64
C ALA A 150 -17.68 -2.00 14.08
N ARG A 151 -16.96 -3.09 14.38
CA ARG A 151 -16.36 -3.36 15.69
C ARG A 151 -15.15 -2.46 16.02
N ASP A 152 -14.64 -1.72 15.05
CA ASP A 152 -13.55 -0.73 15.21
C ASP A 152 -12.34 -1.26 16.00
N LEU A 153 -11.89 -2.46 15.63
CA LEU A 153 -10.82 -3.17 16.33
C LEU A 153 -9.47 -2.51 16.01
N SER A 154 -8.59 -2.40 16.99
CA SER A 154 -7.22 -1.92 16.78
C SER A 154 -6.43 -2.86 15.85
N VAL A 155 -5.64 -2.26 14.97
CA VAL A 155 -4.80 -2.96 13.99
C VAL A 155 -3.34 -2.53 14.18
N CYS A 156 -2.41 -3.47 14.04
CA CYS A 156 -0.98 -3.21 14.20
C CYS A 156 -0.13 -3.83 13.07
N GLY A 157 1.01 -3.20 12.79
CA GLY A 157 2.00 -3.67 11.81
C GLY A 157 1.80 -3.08 10.42
N GLY A 158 2.86 -3.08 9.61
CA GLY A 158 2.80 -2.65 8.20
C GLY A 158 2.23 -1.24 7.97
N THR A 159 1.81 -0.98 6.72
CA THR A 159 1.05 0.21 6.35
C THR A 159 -0.44 -0.13 6.41
N HIS A 160 -0.97 -0.16 7.63
CA HIS A 160 -2.39 -0.40 7.94
C HIS A 160 -3.02 0.82 8.59
N VAL A 161 -4.34 0.97 8.43
CA VAL A 161 -5.11 1.90 9.27
C VAL A 161 -5.02 1.47 10.74
N ALA A 162 -5.17 2.41 11.68
CA ALA A 162 -5.01 2.16 13.11
C ALA A 162 -6.18 1.36 13.69
N SER A 163 -7.37 1.48 13.11
CA SER A 163 -8.53 0.66 13.48
C SER A 163 -9.34 0.18 12.27
N THR A 164 -10.12 -0.90 12.45
CA THR A 164 -10.96 -1.43 11.37
C THR A 164 -12.07 -0.48 10.95
N GLY A 165 -12.50 0.46 11.80
CA GLY A 165 -13.52 1.45 11.46
C GLY A 165 -13.05 2.45 10.39
N GLU A 166 -11.76 2.76 10.34
CA GLU A 166 -11.17 3.65 9.32
C GLU A 166 -11.23 3.06 7.90
N ILE A 167 -11.44 1.75 7.76
CA ILE A 167 -11.65 1.10 6.47
C ILE A 167 -12.89 1.69 5.78
N GLY A 168 -13.94 2.04 6.55
CA GLY A 168 -15.24 2.42 6.01
C GLY A 168 -16.00 1.24 5.40
N ARG A 169 -17.14 1.53 4.76
CA ARG A 169 -18.01 0.50 4.21
C ARG A 169 -17.34 -0.26 3.06
N LEU A 170 -17.44 -1.59 3.10
CA LEU A 170 -16.91 -2.50 2.10
C LEU A 170 -18.03 -3.13 1.27
N VAL A 171 -17.76 -3.32 -0.02
CA VAL A 171 -18.63 -4.04 -0.95
C VAL A 171 -17.85 -5.20 -1.56
N PHE A 172 -18.42 -6.40 -1.52
CA PHE A 172 -17.91 -7.55 -2.24
C PHE A 172 -17.98 -7.31 -3.73
N GLY A 173 -16.87 -7.55 -4.42
CA GLY A 173 -16.80 -7.58 -5.87
C GLY A 173 -17.12 -8.98 -6.41
N LYS A 174 -16.47 -9.32 -7.52
CA LYS A 174 -16.64 -10.62 -8.19
C LYS A 174 -15.85 -11.72 -7.47
N ILE A 175 -16.42 -12.94 -7.51
CA ILE A 175 -15.70 -14.18 -7.22
C ILE A 175 -15.44 -14.88 -8.56
N GLU A 176 -14.19 -14.91 -9.00
CA GLU A 176 -13.81 -15.42 -10.31
C GLU A 176 -13.00 -16.71 -10.18
N LYS A 177 -13.31 -17.71 -11.01
CA LYS A 177 -12.48 -18.92 -11.14
C LYS A 177 -11.17 -18.58 -11.86
N LYS A 178 -10.03 -18.85 -11.23
CA LYS A 178 -8.67 -18.64 -11.78
C LYS A 178 -7.90 -19.96 -11.99
N GLY A 179 -8.59 -21.08 -11.86
CA GLY A 179 -8.04 -22.41 -12.09
C GLY A 179 -8.99 -23.48 -11.54
N ARG A 180 -8.51 -24.73 -11.49
CA ARG A 180 -9.27 -25.82 -10.85
C ARG A 180 -9.36 -25.65 -9.33
N GLN A 181 -8.35 -25.06 -8.71
CA GLN A 181 -8.24 -24.93 -7.25
C GLN A 181 -8.25 -23.48 -6.78
N ASN A 182 -8.21 -22.49 -7.67
CA ASN A 182 -8.03 -21.09 -7.26
C ASN A 182 -9.23 -20.24 -7.65
N ARG A 183 -9.68 -19.41 -6.71
CA ARG A 183 -10.65 -18.36 -6.95
C ARG A 183 -10.15 -17.02 -6.46
N ARG A 184 -10.48 -15.98 -7.21
CA ARG A 184 -10.18 -14.59 -6.92
C ARG A 184 -11.40 -13.93 -6.34
N VAL A 185 -11.27 -13.34 -5.16
CA VAL A 185 -12.32 -12.55 -4.51
C VAL A 185 -11.87 -11.10 -4.50
N SER A 186 -12.69 -10.22 -5.07
CA SER A 186 -12.42 -8.78 -5.09
C SER A 186 -13.25 -8.05 -4.02
N LEU A 187 -12.72 -6.95 -3.50
CA LEU A 187 -13.40 -6.04 -2.58
C LEU A 187 -13.24 -4.61 -3.07
N HIS A 188 -14.23 -3.77 -2.76
CA HIS A 188 -14.26 -2.36 -3.11
C HIS A 188 -14.57 -1.52 -1.86
N LEU A 189 -13.92 -0.37 -1.76
CA LEU A 189 -14.38 0.70 -0.87
C LEU A 189 -15.65 1.34 -1.46
N ALA A 190 -16.62 1.69 -0.62
CA ALA A 190 -17.94 2.16 -1.07
C ALA A 190 -18.08 3.70 -1.17
N ASP A 191 -17.01 4.45 -0.89
CA ASP A 191 -16.97 5.91 -0.75
C ASP A 191 -16.24 6.64 -1.88
#